data_AF-A0A836GTW9-F1
#
_entry.id   AF-A0A836GTW9-F1
#
_cell.length_a   1.000
_cell.length_b   1.000
_cell.length_c   1.000
_cell.angle_alpha   90.00
_cell.angle_beta   90.00
_cell.angle_gamma   90.00
#
_symmetry.space_group_name_H-M   'P 1'
#
loop_
_entity.id
_entity.type
_entity.pdbx_description
1 polymer ?
#
loop_
_entity_poly.entity_id
_entity_poly.type
_entity_poly.pdbx_seq_one_letter_code
_entity_poly.pdbx_strand_id
1 'polypeptide(L)'
;MSSDSAVNAALLNLCAQLQDSGARTTTREAPAALHTDGGCGEVMPLSSTSAAACPAAPEAGASAAVAELARPSSDYEWLRNALASVEAPEKRIKQLLFNMENQTAEGSPGPLTQEERVESLEEMAEMVEDVNWAAEFALMQGPQRLLQVLRRERAAHPLLSISTADSDAHVEAAEGTDTAEGEAPRCTRSANASSTVPLFAGFAMVVAHSAQLNEPVQAAYQVARWEDIILPLIGDCIKALQALVLLVSGGEAVDRGVGSAESSISAAEIMPLLRLLGAMLHACSCLCRDCAPNTIVFIQSNGLAVVVEALRLTQTLPESLLMSEAMAGRAPVAVTNIALGAASEEVADTDAPLLRATHKVAARAFFFVAYLASTGVSSEDIIRLTCLHAESRSSDETLQKAAARALLALLEKSPQSIKEFAHTLMPRRMKEWRTHLQRVEGDGAMEDERRQFVDAIDQMS
;
A
#
# COMPACT_ATOMS: atom_id res chain seq x y z
N MET A 1 11.50 20.51 -28.56
CA MET A 1 12.63 21.06 -29.33
C MET A 1 12.15 22.22 -30.21
N SER A 2 13.04 23.16 -30.59
CA SER A 2 12.68 24.30 -31.45
C SER A 2 12.16 23.83 -32.81
N SER A 3 11.27 24.60 -33.44
CA SER A 3 10.90 24.39 -34.85
C SER A 3 12.05 24.69 -35.81
N ASP A 4 13.09 25.40 -35.32
CA ASP A 4 14.29 25.71 -36.07
C ASP A 4 15.34 24.60 -35.89
N SER A 5 15.64 23.91 -36.99
CA SER A 5 16.61 22.81 -37.02
C SER A 5 18.04 23.28 -36.73
N ALA A 6 18.38 24.55 -37.00
CA ALA A 6 19.69 25.11 -36.69
C ALA A 6 19.88 25.30 -35.17
N VAL A 7 18.83 25.74 -34.46
CA VAL A 7 18.85 25.88 -33.00
C VAL A 7 19.01 24.53 -32.32
N ASN A 8 18.30 23.52 -32.84
CA ASN A 8 18.40 22.15 -32.35
C ASN A 8 19.81 21.57 -32.57
N ALA A 9 20.39 21.76 -33.76
CA ALA A 9 21.76 21.32 -34.06
C ALA A 9 22.81 22.03 -33.17
N ALA A 10 22.64 23.33 -32.91
CA ALA A 10 23.51 24.09 -32.03
C ALA A 10 23.46 23.60 -30.57
N LEU A 11 22.27 23.31 -30.04
CA LEU A 11 22.09 22.76 -28.70
C LEU A 11 22.72 21.37 -28.55
N LEU A 12 22.60 20.52 -29.57
CA LEU A 12 23.20 19.19 -29.55
C LEU A 12 24.73 19.23 -29.64
N ASN A 13 25.28 20.13 -30.45
CA ASN A 13 26.73 20.35 -30.49
C ASN A 13 27.26 20.89 -29.16
N LEU A 14 26.52 21.80 -28.49
CA LEU A 14 26.89 22.29 -27.16
C LEU A 14 26.92 21.15 -26.13
N CYS A 15 25.92 20.26 -26.15
CA CYS A 15 25.88 19.10 -25.26
C CYS A 15 27.04 18.13 -25.50
N ALA A 16 27.39 17.87 -26.76
CA ALA A 16 28.54 17.03 -27.12
C ALA A 16 29.87 17.63 -26.63
N GLN A 17 30.05 18.95 -26.78
CA GLN A 17 31.24 19.65 -26.30
C GLN A 17 31.39 19.62 -24.77
N LEU A 18 30.28 19.67 -24.04
CA LEU A 18 30.28 19.55 -22.58
C LEU A 18 30.63 18.13 -22.09
N GLN A 19 30.29 17.09 -22.86
CA GLN A 19 30.66 15.71 -22.53
C GLN A 19 32.15 15.44 -22.80
N ASP A 20 32.72 15.98 -23.88
CA ASP A 20 34.14 15.80 -24.22
C ASP A 20 35.08 16.57 -23.27
N SER A 21 34.61 17.64 -22.63
CA SER A 21 35.40 18.43 -21.69
C SER A 21 35.54 17.80 -20.30
N GLY A 22 34.74 16.77 -19.97
CA GLY A 22 34.85 16.02 -18.71
C GLY A 22 36.01 15.02 -18.63
N ALA A 23 36.63 14.65 -19.76
CA ALA A 23 37.63 13.58 -19.82
C ALA A 23 39.10 14.05 -19.71
N ARG A 24 39.37 15.36 -19.53
CA ARG A 24 40.74 15.91 -19.47
C ARG A 24 40.99 16.80 -18.26
N THR A 25 41.00 16.23 -17.05
CA THR A 25 41.72 16.82 -15.90
C THR A 25 42.12 15.77 -14.87
N THR A 26 43.31 15.20 -15.05
CA THR A 26 44.22 14.75 -13.96
C THR A 26 45.61 15.11 -14.48
N THR A 27 46.39 16.00 -13.87
CA THR A 27 47.21 15.73 -12.68
C THR A 27 47.79 17.05 -12.16
N ARG A 28 47.69 17.34 -10.86
CA ARG A 28 48.68 18.19 -10.18
C ARG A 28 48.75 17.89 -8.69
N GLU A 29 49.99 17.84 -8.22
CA GLU A 29 50.53 17.38 -6.95
C GLU A 29 50.02 18.13 -5.71
N ALA A 30 50.05 17.41 -4.58
CA ALA A 30 49.95 17.93 -3.21
C ALA A 30 51.12 18.89 -2.87
N PRO A 31 50.96 19.74 -1.83
CA PRO A 31 51.70 19.47 -0.60
C PRO A 31 50.94 19.77 0.71
N ALA A 32 51.63 19.41 1.79
CA ALA A 32 51.20 19.18 3.17
C ALA A 32 50.64 20.36 4.00
N ALA A 33 49.79 19.96 4.95
CA ALA A 33 49.55 20.39 6.34
C ALA A 33 49.97 21.80 6.83
N LEU A 34 49.02 22.48 7.49
CA LEU A 34 49.25 23.27 8.71
C LEU A 34 47.95 23.46 9.52
N HIS A 35 48.08 23.26 10.83
CA HIS A 35 47.08 23.51 11.90
C HIS A 35 46.83 25.01 12.13
N THR A 36 45.60 25.36 12.55
CA THR A 36 45.17 26.39 13.55
C THR A 36 43.64 26.56 13.36
N ASP A 37 42.75 26.18 14.28
CA ASP A 37 42.39 26.72 15.60
C ASP A 37 41.64 28.07 15.59
N GLY A 38 40.41 28.05 16.15
CA GLY A 38 39.67 29.17 16.72
C GLY A 38 38.93 30.17 15.80
N GLY A 39 37.66 30.44 16.09
CA GLY A 39 37.07 31.76 15.81
C GLY A 39 35.59 31.82 15.46
N CYS A 40 34.82 32.43 16.35
CA CYS A 40 33.38 32.69 16.29
C CYS A 40 33.07 34.08 15.70
N GLY A 41 31.84 34.29 15.21
CA GLY A 41 31.27 35.60 14.82
C GLY A 41 31.64 36.02 13.38
N GLU A 42 30.86 36.80 12.62
CA GLU A 42 29.75 37.67 12.93
C GLU A 42 29.08 38.08 11.60
N VAL A 43 27.82 38.50 11.70
CA VAL A 43 26.92 38.96 10.64
C VAL A 43 27.30 40.39 10.21
N MET A 44 27.38 40.69 8.90
CA MET A 44 26.69 41.83 8.25
C MET A 44 27.11 42.06 6.78
N PRO A 45 26.29 42.80 6.00
CA PRO A 45 26.19 42.72 4.55
C PRO A 45 26.76 43.95 3.83
N LEU A 46 26.45 44.02 2.52
CA LEU A 46 26.60 45.12 1.55
C LEU A 46 27.81 44.99 0.61
N SER A 47 27.55 44.80 -0.69
CA SER A 47 27.46 45.96 -1.58
C SER A 47 27.28 45.55 -3.05
N SER A 48 26.33 46.20 -3.68
CA SER A 48 26.11 46.27 -5.12
C SER A 48 27.32 46.88 -5.84
N THR A 49 27.71 46.29 -6.96
CA THR A 49 28.54 46.94 -7.99
C THR A 49 27.99 46.49 -9.34
N SER A 50 27.09 47.29 -9.93
CA SER A 50 27.36 48.21 -11.05
C SER A 50 27.81 47.52 -12.34
N ALA A 51 26.96 47.69 -13.36
CA ALA A 51 27.10 47.24 -14.72
C ALA A 51 28.44 47.64 -15.35
N ALA A 52 29.12 46.66 -15.94
CA ALA A 52 30.23 46.88 -16.85
C ALA A 52 29.75 46.61 -18.28
N ALA A 53 30.09 47.57 -19.14
CA ALA A 53 29.67 47.71 -20.53
C ALA A 53 30.04 46.51 -21.42
N CYS A 54 29.14 46.22 -22.35
CA CYS A 54 29.36 45.30 -23.48
C CYS A 54 30.58 45.75 -24.31
N PRO A 55 31.56 44.87 -24.57
CA PRO A 55 32.50 45.11 -25.64
C PRO A 55 31.83 44.76 -26.98
N ALA A 56 32.09 45.64 -27.94
CA ALA A 56 31.58 45.63 -29.30
C ALA A 56 31.79 44.29 -30.02
N ALA A 57 30.79 43.94 -30.84
CA ALA A 57 30.82 42.84 -31.78
C ALA A 57 32.03 42.96 -32.73
N PRO A 58 32.84 41.90 -32.90
CA PRO A 58 33.80 41.85 -33.98
C PRO A 58 33.06 41.66 -35.30
N GLU A 59 33.51 42.42 -36.30
CA GLU A 59 33.00 42.46 -37.66
C GLU A 59 32.92 41.07 -38.29
N ALA A 60 31.79 40.82 -38.97
CA ALA A 60 31.52 39.63 -39.76
C ALA A 60 32.45 39.56 -40.96
N GLY A 61 33.66 39.03 -40.75
CA GLY A 61 34.49 38.48 -41.80
C GLY A 61 33.83 37.21 -42.34
N ALA A 62 33.52 37.20 -43.63
CA ALA A 62 32.93 36.07 -44.34
C ALA A 62 33.80 34.80 -44.22
N SER A 63 33.50 33.95 -43.24
CA SER A 63 34.06 32.59 -43.12
C SER A 63 33.24 31.65 -43.99
N ALA A 64 33.42 31.79 -45.31
CA ALA A 64 32.92 30.85 -46.30
C ALA A 64 33.90 29.68 -46.46
N ALA A 65 34.18 28.92 -45.39
CA ALA A 65 35.05 27.73 -45.47
C ALA A 65 34.94 26.73 -44.30
N VAL A 66 33.87 26.75 -43.50
CA VAL A 66 33.61 25.69 -42.52
C VAL A 66 32.16 25.24 -42.65
N ALA A 67 31.79 24.79 -43.85
CA ALA A 67 30.74 23.79 -44.00
C ALA A 67 31.36 22.44 -43.60
N GLU A 68 31.81 22.33 -42.34
CA GLU A 68 32.15 21.05 -41.74
C GLU A 68 30.91 20.17 -41.85
N LEU A 69 31.12 18.97 -42.38
CA LEU A 69 30.09 17.97 -42.65
C LEU A 69 29.11 17.89 -41.48
N ALA A 70 27.92 18.47 -41.64
CA ALA A 70 26.81 18.22 -40.75
C ALA A 70 26.60 16.69 -40.74
N ARG A 71 26.76 16.08 -39.56
CA ARG A 71 26.63 14.62 -39.43
C ARG A 71 25.27 14.18 -40.01
N PRO A 72 25.23 13.09 -40.78
CA PRO A 72 23.99 12.61 -41.38
C PRO A 72 22.93 12.35 -40.32
N SER A 73 21.66 12.59 -40.66
CA SER A 73 20.55 12.52 -39.70
C SER A 73 20.40 11.17 -38.99
N SER A 74 20.89 10.09 -39.61
CA SER A 74 20.97 8.73 -39.04
C SER A 74 21.84 8.67 -37.79
N ASP A 75 22.88 9.50 -37.68
CA ASP A 75 23.80 9.51 -36.53
C ASP A 75 23.14 10.09 -35.28
N TYR A 76 21.95 10.67 -35.43
CA TYR A 76 21.11 11.16 -34.33
C TYR A 76 19.89 10.28 -34.06
N GLU A 77 19.76 9.11 -34.70
CA GLU A 77 18.65 8.18 -34.41
C GLU A 77 18.69 7.66 -32.99
N TRP A 78 19.86 7.31 -32.47
CA TRP A 78 20.01 6.90 -31.07
C TRP A 78 19.56 8.01 -30.11
N LEU A 79 19.84 9.27 -30.44
CA LEU A 79 19.46 10.42 -29.65
C LEU A 79 17.95 10.71 -29.76
N ARG A 80 17.36 10.57 -30.95
CA ARG A 80 15.91 10.66 -31.12
C ARG A 80 15.18 9.53 -30.39
N ASN A 81 15.73 8.32 -30.41
CA ASN A 81 15.19 7.18 -29.66
C ASN A 81 15.37 7.39 -28.14
N ALA A 82 16.52 7.93 -27.70
CA ALA A 82 16.75 8.28 -26.30
C ALA A 82 15.82 9.41 -25.84
N LEU A 83 15.64 10.46 -26.64
CA LEU A 83 14.71 11.55 -26.34
C LEU A 83 13.26 11.08 -26.38
N ALA A 84 12.88 10.20 -27.30
CA ALA A 84 11.55 9.59 -27.32
C ALA A 84 11.32 8.68 -26.10
N SER A 85 12.37 8.01 -25.62
CA SER A 85 12.37 7.23 -24.37
C SER A 85 12.26 8.12 -23.13
N VAL A 86 12.85 9.33 -23.16
CA VAL A 86 12.77 10.34 -22.08
C VAL A 86 11.46 11.15 -22.12
N GLU A 87 10.84 11.35 -23.28
CA GLU A 87 9.49 11.93 -23.44
C GLU A 87 8.37 10.88 -23.26
N ALA A 88 8.72 9.60 -23.13
CA ALA A 88 7.76 8.52 -22.92
C ALA A 88 7.03 8.60 -21.57
N PRO A 89 7.63 9.06 -20.45
CA PRO A 89 6.99 8.96 -19.16
C PRO A 89 5.74 9.80 -19.01
N GLU A 90 5.84 11.06 -19.42
CA GLU A 90 4.74 12.01 -19.45
C GLU A 90 3.57 11.45 -20.27
N LYS A 91 3.84 11.03 -21.50
CA LYS A 91 2.80 10.52 -22.42
C LYS A 91 2.14 9.26 -21.88
N ARG A 92 2.91 8.34 -21.28
CA ARG A 92 2.38 7.09 -20.75
C ARG A 92 1.56 7.30 -19.49
N ILE A 93 2.05 8.08 -18.53
CA ILE A 93 1.29 8.44 -17.32
C ILE A 93 -0.02 9.14 -17.69
N LYS A 94 0.03 10.08 -18.64
CA LYS A 94 -1.17 10.77 -19.13
C LYS A 94 -2.20 9.80 -19.70
N GLN A 95 -1.77 8.85 -20.51
CA GLN A 95 -2.63 7.81 -21.07
C GLN A 95 -3.26 6.95 -19.97
N LEU A 96 -2.46 6.47 -19.01
CA LEU A 96 -2.96 5.63 -17.91
C LEU A 96 -3.93 6.40 -17.00
N LEU A 97 -3.71 7.69 -16.77
CA LEU A 97 -4.65 8.55 -16.05
C LEU A 97 -6.00 8.69 -16.78
N PHE A 98 -5.99 8.83 -18.11
CA PHE A 98 -7.23 8.82 -18.89
C PHE A 98 -7.94 7.48 -18.84
N ASN A 99 -7.21 6.38 -18.96
CA ASN A 99 -7.78 5.04 -18.87
C ASN A 99 -8.45 4.82 -17.51
N MET A 100 -7.77 5.17 -16.42
CA MET A 100 -8.30 5.11 -15.07
C MET A 100 -9.60 5.92 -14.91
N GLU A 101 -9.68 7.09 -15.54
CA GLU A 101 -10.85 7.97 -15.56
C GLU A 101 -11.98 7.52 -16.48
N ASN A 102 -11.80 6.40 -17.20
CA ASN A 102 -12.70 5.91 -18.23
C ASN A 102 -12.91 6.95 -19.35
N GLN A 103 -11.82 7.61 -19.75
CA GLN A 103 -11.76 8.58 -20.85
C GLN A 103 -10.80 8.08 -21.93
N THR A 104 -11.08 8.39 -23.18
CA THR A 104 -10.12 8.21 -24.28
C THR A 104 -9.00 9.24 -24.18
N ALA A 105 -7.91 9.04 -24.94
CA ALA A 105 -6.84 10.04 -25.08
C ALA A 105 -7.31 11.40 -25.62
N GLU A 106 -8.47 11.43 -26.28
CA GLU A 106 -9.13 12.66 -26.78
C GLU A 106 -10.08 13.29 -25.75
N GLY A 107 -10.21 12.70 -24.56
CA GLY A 107 -11.10 13.17 -23.49
C GLY A 107 -12.58 12.85 -23.70
N SER A 108 -12.91 12.08 -24.73
CA SER A 108 -14.27 11.56 -24.94
C SER A 108 -14.52 10.34 -24.04
N PRO A 109 -15.71 10.17 -23.47
CA PRO A 109 -16.04 8.96 -22.71
C PRO A 109 -16.05 7.76 -23.66
N GLY A 110 -15.02 6.92 -23.57
CA GLY A 110 -14.96 5.64 -24.25
C GLY A 110 -14.97 4.55 -23.19
N PRO A 111 -15.90 3.58 -23.23
CA PRO A 111 -16.02 2.60 -22.17
C PRO A 111 -14.84 1.63 -22.28
N LEU A 112 -13.80 1.88 -21.49
CA LEU A 112 -12.87 0.80 -21.16
C LEU A 112 -13.64 -0.22 -20.32
N THR A 113 -13.36 -1.49 -20.57
CA THR A 113 -13.86 -2.55 -19.71
C THR A 113 -13.27 -2.38 -18.32
N GLN A 114 -13.93 -2.97 -17.32
CA GLN A 114 -13.42 -2.87 -15.96
C GLN A 114 -12.04 -3.53 -15.83
N GLU A 115 -11.83 -4.61 -16.57
CA GLU A 115 -10.58 -5.34 -16.68
C GLU A 115 -9.46 -4.44 -17.24
N GLU A 116 -9.70 -3.72 -18.36
CA GLU A 116 -8.74 -2.79 -18.95
C GLU A 116 -8.36 -1.65 -17.99
N ARG A 117 -9.31 -1.20 -17.16
CA ARG A 117 -9.04 -0.19 -16.12
C ARG A 117 -8.18 -0.76 -14.99
N VAL A 118 -8.41 -2.01 -14.58
CA VAL A 118 -7.59 -2.70 -13.58
C VAL A 118 -6.18 -2.90 -14.12
N GLU A 119 -6.01 -3.38 -15.35
CA GLU A 119 -4.71 -3.53 -16.00
C GLU A 119 -3.96 -2.19 -16.09
N SER A 120 -4.66 -1.11 -16.42
CA SER A 120 -4.08 0.24 -16.45
C SER A 120 -3.63 0.73 -15.07
N LEU A 121 -4.34 0.35 -13.99
CA LEU A 121 -3.96 0.68 -12.62
C LEU A 121 -2.78 -0.16 -12.14
N GLU A 122 -2.73 -1.44 -12.51
CA GLU A 122 -1.59 -2.33 -12.21
C GLU A 122 -0.32 -1.82 -12.87
N GLU A 123 -0.38 -1.49 -14.17
CA GLU A 123 0.74 -0.89 -14.88
C GLU A 123 1.15 0.46 -14.25
N MET A 124 0.18 1.33 -13.95
CA MET A 124 0.48 2.59 -13.29
C MET A 124 1.19 2.36 -11.95
N ALA A 125 0.73 1.40 -11.15
CA ALA A 125 1.31 1.08 -9.85
C ALA A 125 2.75 0.60 -9.97
N GLU A 126 3.07 -0.26 -10.94
CA GLU A 126 4.45 -0.70 -11.21
C GLU A 126 5.34 0.48 -11.63
N MET A 127 4.83 1.38 -12.47
CA MET A 127 5.60 2.51 -12.98
C MET A 127 5.91 3.54 -11.90
N VAL A 128 4.93 3.88 -11.04
CA VAL A 128 5.12 4.87 -9.97
C VAL A 128 5.94 4.34 -8.78
N GLU A 129 6.45 3.11 -8.83
CA GLU A 129 7.51 2.65 -7.90
C GLU A 129 8.83 3.40 -8.13
N ASP A 130 9.09 3.84 -9.37
CA ASP A 130 10.23 4.69 -9.68
C ASP A 130 9.94 6.16 -9.33
N VAL A 131 10.87 6.78 -8.59
CA VAL A 131 10.71 8.13 -8.04
C VAL A 131 10.48 9.19 -9.13
N ASN A 132 11.07 9.03 -10.32
CA ASN A 132 10.89 9.99 -11.42
C ASN A 132 9.49 9.88 -12.01
N TRP A 133 8.98 8.66 -12.19
CA TRP A 133 7.63 8.41 -12.68
C TRP A 133 6.57 8.87 -11.67
N ALA A 134 6.81 8.65 -10.38
CA ALA A 134 5.96 9.19 -9.32
C ALA A 134 5.92 10.73 -9.32
N ALA A 135 7.06 11.39 -9.60
CA ALA A 135 7.11 12.85 -9.73
C ALA A 135 6.29 13.35 -10.93
N GLU A 136 6.42 12.72 -12.10
CA GLU A 136 5.61 13.03 -13.28
C GLU A 136 4.11 12.80 -13.02
N PHE A 137 3.77 11.71 -12.32
CA PHE A 137 2.39 11.45 -11.87
C PHE A 137 1.86 12.58 -10.99
N ALA A 138 2.65 13.10 -10.04
CA ALA A 138 2.25 14.25 -9.24
C ALA A 138 2.12 15.54 -10.06
N LEU A 139 3.03 15.82 -10.99
CA LEU A 139 2.97 16.99 -11.88
C LEU A 139 1.69 17.00 -12.72
N MET A 140 1.17 15.83 -13.09
CA MET A 140 -0.09 15.65 -13.81
C MET A 140 -1.36 15.68 -12.94
N GLN A 141 -1.25 16.13 -11.68
CA GLN A 141 -2.33 16.08 -10.70
C GLN A 141 -2.85 14.66 -10.46
N GLY A 142 -1.99 13.65 -10.65
CA GLY A 142 -2.31 12.25 -10.47
C GLY A 142 -3.00 11.96 -9.13
N PRO A 143 -2.47 12.43 -7.99
CA PRO A 143 -3.10 12.26 -6.68
C PRO A 143 -4.54 12.78 -6.62
N GLN A 144 -4.80 14.00 -7.10
CA GLN A 144 -6.12 14.62 -7.08
C GLN A 144 -7.10 13.87 -7.99
N ARG A 145 -6.66 13.53 -9.21
CA ARG A 145 -7.45 12.81 -10.22
C ARG A 145 -7.81 11.41 -9.73
N LEU A 146 -6.84 10.66 -9.23
CA LEU A 146 -7.03 9.32 -8.67
C LEU A 146 -8.03 9.33 -7.53
N LEU A 147 -7.86 10.23 -6.57
CA LEU A 147 -8.77 10.37 -5.43
C LEU A 147 -10.19 10.80 -5.86
N GLN A 148 -10.30 11.60 -6.92
CA GLN A 148 -11.60 11.96 -7.48
C GLN A 148 -12.30 10.76 -8.12
N VAL A 149 -11.59 9.93 -8.88
CA VAL A 149 -12.14 8.69 -9.44
C VAL A 149 -12.53 7.74 -8.31
N LEU A 150 -11.65 7.50 -7.34
CA LEU A 150 -11.92 6.65 -6.18
C LEU A 150 -13.19 7.07 -5.43
N ARG A 151 -13.39 8.38 -5.24
CA ARG A 151 -14.61 8.93 -4.62
C ARG A 151 -15.86 8.65 -5.45
N ARG A 152 -15.80 8.80 -6.79
CA ARG A 152 -16.93 8.50 -7.69
C ARG A 152 -17.27 7.01 -7.70
N GLU A 153 -16.25 6.16 -7.82
CA GLU A 153 -16.40 4.70 -7.83
C GLU A 153 -16.97 4.19 -6.51
N ARG A 154 -16.49 4.70 -5.37
CA ARG A 154 -17.05 4.36 -4.05
C ARG A 154 -18.52 4.73 -3.93
N ALA A 155 -18.93 5.88 -4.48
CA ALA A 155 -20.33 6.31 -4.45
C ALA A 155 -21.22 5.46 -5.38
N ALA A 156 -20.71 5.04 -6.53
CA ALA A 156 -21.44 4.19 -7.49
C ALA A 156 -21.50 2.72 -7.05
N HIS A 157 -20.48 2.24 -6.34
CA HIS A 157 -20.29 0.84 -5.98
C HIS A 157 -19.94 0.69 -4.49
N PRO A 158 -20.91 0.88 -3.58
CA PRO A 158 -20.66 0.73 -2.15
C PRO A 158 -20.35 -0.73 -1.80
N LEU A 159 -19.25 -0.95 -1.06
CA LEU A 159 -18.84 -2.29 -0.60
C LEU A 159 -19.89 -2.99 0.28
N LEU A 160 -20.73 -2.20 0.95
CA LEU A 160 -21.79 -2.66 1.86
C LEU A 160 -23.13 -2.95 1.17
N SER A 161 -23.17 -3.07 -0.17
CA SER A 161 -24.39 -3.44 -0.91
C SER A 161 -24.88 -4.87 -0.66
N ILE A 162 -24.35 -5.57 0.35
CA ILE A 162 -24.85 -6.85 0.84
C ILE A 162 -26.22 -6.56 1.47
N SER A 163 -27.24 -6.51 0.61
CA SER A 163 -28.62 -6.27 0.96
C SER A 163 -29.02 -7.23 2.08
N THR A 164 -29.17 -6.68 3.29
CA THR A 164 -30.02 -7.27 4.32
C THR A 164 -31.43 -7.19 3.76
N ALA A 165 -31.82 -8.22 3.00
CA ALA A 165 -33.18 -8.36 2.53
C ALA A 165 -34.11 -8.19 3.73
N ASP A 166 -34.99 -7.19 3.63
CA ASP A 166 -35.95 -6.78 4.64
C ASP A 166 -36.57 -7.97 5.37
N SER A 167 -36.07 -8.24 6.58
CA SER A 167 -36.77 -9.04 7.59
C SER A 167 -37.95 -8.28 8.21
N ASP A 168 -38.17 -7.02 7.80
CA ASP A 168 -39.24 -6.15 8.32
C ASP A 168 -40.40 -5.93 7.34
N ALA A 169 -40.45 -6.67 6.22
CA ALA A 169 -41.62 -6.67 5.35
C ALA A 169 -42.76 -7.52 5.95
N HIS A 170 -43.57 -6.87 6.80
CA HIS A 170 -45.00 -7.12 7.01
C HIS A 170 -45.45 -8.54 7.41
N VAL A 171 -45.44 -8.82 8.73
CA VAL A 171 -46.51 -9.61 9.35
C VAL A 171 -47.68 -8.66 9.65
N GLU A 172 -48.33 -8.14 8.62
CA GLU A 172 -49.69 -7.62 8.74
C GLU A 172 -50.45 -7.84 7.43
N ALA A 173 -51.16 -8.96 7.36
CA ALA A 173 -52.47 -9.09 6.71
C ALA A 173 -52.97 -10.52 7.01
N ALA A 174 -53.98 -10.64 7.86
CA ALA A 174 -55.38 -10.62 7.45
C ALA A 174 -55.77 -11.90 6.70
N GLU A 175 -56.61 -12.69 7.36
CA GLU A 175 -57.44 -13.73 6.76
C GLU A 175 -58.20 -13.17 5.55
N GLY A 176 -58.08 -13.82 4.38
CA GLY A 176 -58.88 -13.42 3.22
C GLY A 176 -58.49 -14.06 1.90
N THR A 177 -59.08 -15.23 1.63
CA THR A 177 -59.53 -15.74 0.32
C THR A 177 -58.54 -15.82 -0.85
N ASP A 178 -58.20 -17.08 -1.16
CA ASP A 178 -58.15 -17.74 -2.47
C ASP A 178 -57.75 -16.97 -3.74
N THR A 179 -56.92 -17.68 -4.53
CA THR A 179 -56.62 -17.53 -5.97
C THR A 179 -55.67 -16.42 -6.41
N ALA A 180 -54.37 -16.76 -6.51
CA ALA A 180 -53.59 -16.67 -7.77
C ALA A 180 -52.15 -17.19 -7.54
N GLU A 181 -51.71 -18.13 -8.37
CA GLU A 181 -50.32 -18.57 -8.49
C GLU A 181 -49.44 -17.40 -8.98
N GLY A 182 -48.92 -16.60 -8.06
CA GLY A 182 -47.91 -15.58 -8.35
C GLY A 182 -46.52 -16.13 -8.06
N GLU A 183 -45.71 -16.37 -9.09
CA GLU A 183 -44.28 -16.65 -8.95
C GLU A 183 -43.63 -15.55 -8.10
N ALA A 184 -43.19 -15.92 -6.90
CA ALA A 184 -42.44 -15.02 -6.03
C ALA A 184 -41.14 -14.57 -6.74
N PRO A 185 -40.82 -13.26 -6.75
CA PRO A 185 -39.61 -12.77 -7.39
C PRO A 185 -38.41 -13.35 -6.65
N ARG A 186 -37.70 -14.28 -7.32
CA ARG A 186 -36.42 -14.80 -6.85
C ARG A 186 -35.45 -13.63 -6.76
N CYS A 187 -35.15 -13.21 -5.54
CA CYS A 187 -34.15 -12.21 -5.25
C CYS A 187 -32.77 -12.77 -5.61
N THR A 188 -32.33 -12.56 -6.84
CA THR A 188 -30.98 -12.90 -7.29
C THR A 188 -30.00 -11.97 -6.58
N ARG A 189 -29.24 -12.50 -5.60
CA ARG A 189 -28.06 -11.81 -5.05
C ARG A 189 -27.21 -11.34 -6.22
N SER A 190 -27.09 -10.02 -6.35
CA SER A 190 -26.32 -9.41 -7.43
C SER A 190 -24.85 -9.74 -7.22
N ALA A 191 -24.27 -10.51 -8.14
CA ALA A 191 -22.83 -10.83 -8.20
C ALA A 191 -21.93 -9.59 -8.41
N ASN A 192 -22.49 -8.38 -8.43
CA ASN A 192 -21.82 -7.15 -8.83
C ASN A 192 -20.89 -6.57 -7.74
N ALA A 193 -21.06 -6.94 -6.47
CA ALA A 193 -20.18 -6.45 -5.40
C ALA A 193 -18.74 -6.98 -5.55
N SER A 194 -18.56 -8.17 -6.12
CA SER A 194 -17.25 -8.80 -6.31
C SER A 194 -16.40 -8.12 -7.38
N SER A 195 -17.02 -7.55 -8.42
CA SER A 195 -16.25 -7.06 -9.58
C SER A 195 -15.43 -5.81 -9.27
N THR A 196 -15.83 -4.97 -8.32
CA THR A 196 -15.21 -3.64 -8.06
C THR A 196 -14.05 -3.66 -7.07
N VAL A 197 -13.92 -4.73 -6.28
CA VAL A 197 -12.84 -4.85 -5.28
C VAL A 197 -11.43 -4.82 -5.90
N PRO A 198 -11.15 -5.50 -7.04
CA PRO A 198 -9.87 -5.38 -7.73
C PRO A 198 -9.54 -3.95 -8.15
N LEU A 199 -10.53 -3.18 -8.59
CA LEU A 199 -10.34 -1.78 -8.98
C LEU A 199 -9.91 -0.93 -7.77
N PHE A 200 -10.58 -1.07 -6.64
CA PHE A 200 -10.19 -0.39 -5.40
C PHE A 200 -8.81 -0.80 -4.90
N ALA A 201 -8.44 -2.07 -5.07
CA ALA A 201 -7.10 -2.54 -4.72
C ALA A 201 -6.04 -1.90 -5.63
N GLY A 202 -6.30 -1.81 -6.94
CA GLY A 202 -5.43 -1.11 -7.90
C GLY A 202 -5.20 0.35 -7.52
N PHE A 203 -6.26 1.10 -7.18
CA PHE A 203 -6.13 2.47 -6.68
C PHE A 203 -5.24 2.56 -5.43
N ALA A 204 -5.45 1.67 -4.45
CA ALA A 204 -4.64 1.64 -3.24
C ALA A 204 -3.16 1.37 -3.53
N MET A 205 -2.86 0.48 -4.48
CA MET A 205 -1.49 0.16 -4.88
C MET A 205 -0.79 1.35 -5.56
N VAL A 206 -1.47 2.06 -6.46
CA VAL A 206 -0.93 3.30 -7.05
C VAL A 206 -0.62 4.33 -5.97
N VAL A 207 -1.52 4.53 -4.99
CA VAL A 207 -1.27 5.43 -3.85
C VAL A 207 -0.05 4.97 -3.05
N ALA A 208 0.04 3.68 -2.72
CA ALA A 208 1.13 3.15 -1.93
C ALA A 208 2.49 3.31 -2.60
N HIS A 209 2.59 2.96 -3.88
CA HIS A 209 3.83 3.00 -4.64
C HIS A 209 4.26 4.44 -4.94
N SER A 210 3.34 5.29 -5.44
CA SER A 210 3.67 6.69 -5.73
C SER A 210 4.10 7.49 -4.49
N ALA A 211 3.54 7.19 -3.31
CA ALA A 211 3.87 7.88 -2.07
C ALA A 211 5.11 7.29 -1.34
N GLN A 212 5.66 6.16 -1.79
CA GLN A 212 6.75 5.48 -1.09
C GLN A 212 8.02 6.32 -1.10
N LEU A 213 8.35 6.92 0.05
CA LEU A 213 9.55 7.77 0.25
C LEU A 213 9.63 8.95 -0.74
N ASN A 214 8.47 9.48 -1.15
CA ASN A 214 8.37 10.58 -2.10
C ASN A 214 7.59 11.76 -1.48
N GLU A 215 8.31 12.63 -0.78
CA GLU A 215 7.73 13.78 -0.05
C GLU A 215 6.87 14.70 -0.94
N PRO A 216 7.27 15.08 -2.17
CA PRO A 216 6.43 15.86 -3.07
C PRO A 216 5.08 15.19 -3.39
N VAL A 217 5.08 13.88 -3.64
CA VAL A 217 3.85 13.12 -3.92
C VAL A 217 2.98 13.02 -2.67
N GLN A 218 3.58 12.75 -1.50
CA GLN A 218 2.88 12.72 -0.22
C GLN A 218 2.20 14.06 0.09
N ALA A 219 2.87 15.18 -0.18
CA ALA A 219 2.31 16.53 -0.03
C ALA A 219 1.15 16.77 -1.01
N ALA A 220 1.26 16.27 -2.26
CA ALA A 220 0.17 16.36 -3.23
C ALA A 220 -1.08 15.58 -2.79
N TYR A 221 -0.92 14.39 -2.20
CA TYR A 221 -2.02 13.65 -1.57
C TYR A 221 -2.61 14.39 -0.37
N GLN A 222 -1.78 15.03 0.46
CA GLN A 222 -2.24 15.84 1.58
C GLN A 222 -3.15 16.97 1.11
N VAL A 223 -2.72 17.74 0.11
CA VAL A 223 -3.52 18.81 -0.50
C VAL A 223 -4.83 18.26 -1.09
N ALA A 224 -4.79 17.05 -1.64
CA ALA A 224 -5.96 16.37 -2.19
C ALA A 224 -6.91 15.77 -1.13
N ARG A 225 -6.58 15.90 0.16
CA ARG A 225 -7.37 15.38 1.29
C ARG A 225 -7.64 13.88 1.21
N TRP A 226 -6.58 13.10 1.06
CA TRP A 226 -6.66 11.64 0.96
C TRP A 226 -7.41 10.98 2.13
N GLU A 227 -7.33 11.58 3.32
CA GLU A 227 -7.95 11.08 4.55
C GLU A 227 -9.48 11.02 4.45
N ASP A 228 -10.10 11.95 3.73
CA ASP A 228 -11.56 12.03 3.54
C ASP A 228 -12.10 10.90 2.65
N ILE A 229 -11.23 10.17 1.95
CA ILE A 229 -11.62 9.14 0.98
C ILE A 229 -11.14 7.77 1.44
N ILE A 230 -9.84 7.64 1.75
CA ILE A 230 -9.21 6.35 2.04
C ILE A 230 -9.70 5.81 3.39
N LEU A 231 -9.73 6.63 4.46
CA LEU A 231 -10.13 6.13 5.78
C LEU A 231 -11.58 5.65 5.83
N PRO A 232 -12.57 6.37 5.27
CA PRO A 232 -13.93 5.86 5.16
C PRO A 232 -14.03 4.57 4.34
N LEU A 233 -13.25 4.45 3.25
CA LEU A 233 -13.25 3.24 2.42
C LEU A 233 -12.68 2.02 3.17
N ILE A 234 -11.66 2.22 4.01
CA ILE A 234 -11.18 1.15 4.91
C ILE A 234 -12.28 0.75 5.89
N GLY A 235 -12.98 1.73 6.48
CA GLY A 235 -14.11 1.46 7.37
C GLY A 235 -15.23 0.66 6.70
N ASP A 236 -15.57 0.99 5.46
CA ASP A 236 -16.56 0.24 4.67
C ASP A 236 -16.08 -1.19 4.38
N CYS A 237 -14.80 -1.37 4.05
CA CYS A 237 -14.19 -2.68 3.82
C CYS A 237 -14.21 -3.56 5.08
N ILE A 238 -13.87 -2.99 6.24
CA ILE A 238 -13.94 -3.71 7.54
C ILE A 238 -15.38 -4.13 7.83
N LYS A 239 -16.35 -3.23 7.67
CA LYS A 239 -17.77 -3.55 7.88
C LYS A 239 -18.26 -4.64 6.92
N ALA A 240 -17.84 -4.62 5.66
CA ALA A 240 -18.19 -5.64 4.67
C ALA A 240 -17.62 -7.02 5.07
N LEU A 241 -16.36 -7.05 5.51
CA LEU A 241 -15.74 -8.27 6.06
C LEU A 241 -16.49 -8.78 7.30
N GLN A 242 -16.83 -7.90 8.25
CA GLN A 242 -17.61 -8.28 9.45
C GLN A 242 -18.99 -8.84 9.09
N ALA A 243 -19.69 -8.23 8.11
CA ALA A 243 -20.98 -8.71 7.65
C ALA A 243 -20.88 -10.12 7.04
N LEU A 244 -19.87 -10.39 6.21
CA LEU A 244 -19.63 -11.72 5.65
C LEU A 244 -19.33 -12.75 6.74
N VAL A 245 -18.52 -12.39 7.76
CA VAL A 245 -18.22 -13.28 8.88
C VAL A 245 -19.48 -13.63 9.67
N LEU A 246 -20.33 -12.65 9.96
CA LEU A 246 -21.59 -12.89 10.67
C LEU A 246 -22.53 -13.80 9.89
N LEU A 247 -22.59 -13.66 8.57
CA LEU A 247 -23.38 -14.55 7.71
C LEU A 247 -22.86 -15.98 7.74
N VAL A 248 -21.54 -16.17 7.74
CA VAL A 248 -20.91 -17.50 7.90
C VAL A 248 -21.24 -18.11 9.26
N SER A 249 -21.24 -17.32 10.34
CA SER A 249 -21.56 -17.81 11.69
C SER A 249 -23.07 -18.04 11.94
N GLY A 250 -23.96 -17.35 11.23
CA GLY A 250 -25.41 -17.38 11.47
C GLY A 250 -26.21 -18.42 10.68
N GLY A 251 -25.63 -19.01 9.63
CA GLY A 251 -26.33 -19.91 8.69
C GLY A 251 -26.79 -21.26 9.25
N GLU A 252 -26.37 -21.65 10.46
CA GLU A 252 -26.58 -23.01 10.98
C GLU A 252 -27.90 -23.23 11.74
N ALA A 253 -28.63 -22.16 12.11
CA ALA A 253 -29.77 -22.32 13.02
C ALA A 253 -31.11 -22.68 12.34
N VAL A 254 -31.24 -22.58 11.02
CA VAL A 254 -32.57 -22.52 10.38
C VAL A 254 -32.97 -23.74 9.54
N ASP A 255 -32.05 -24.60 9.07
CA ASP A 255 -32.44 -25.61 8.08
C ASP A 255 -32.33 -27.07 8.56
N ARG A 256 -33.47 -27.59 9.05
CA ARG A 256 -33.71 -29.03 9.23
C ARG A 256 -34.78 -29.56 8.26
N GLY A 257 -35.06 -28.86 7.15
CA GLY A 257 -36.18 -29.25 6.31
C GLY A 257 -36.19 -28.62 4.93
N VAL A 258 -35.73 -29.43 3.96
CA VAL A 258 -36.07 -29.38 2.53
C VAL A 258 -35.12 -28.55 1.65
N GLY A 259 -33.97 -29.16 1.33
CA GLY A 259 -33.50 -29.32 -0.06
C GLY A 259 -33.09 -28.07 -0.84
N SER A 260 -32.61 -27.03 -0.18
CA SER A 260 -32.25 -25.75 -0.81
C SER A 260 -30.74 -25.62 -1.02
N ALA A 261 -30.34 -25.10 -2.18
CA ALA A 261 -28.95 -24.88 -2.59
C ALA A 261 -28.18 -24.08 -1.53
N GLU A 262 -27.31 -24.76 -0.79
CA GLU A 262 -26.49 -24.19 0.27
C GLU A 262 -25.63 -23.03 -0.26
N SER A 263 -25.99 -21.84 0.17
CA SER A 263 -25.24 -20.58 0.04
C SER A 263 -23.96 -20.69 0.86
N SER A 264 -22.99 -21.47 0.38
CA SER A 264 -21.63 -21.41 0.89
C SER A 264 -21.04 -20.04 0.52
N ILE A 265 -21.05 -19.12 1.49
CA ILE A 265 -20.21 -17.92 1.42
C ILE A 265 -18.78 -18.44 1.39
N SER A 266 -18.23 -18.49 0.19
CA SER A 266 -16.93 -19.10 -0.04
C SER A 266 -15.82 -18.13 0.37
N ALA A 267 -14.67 -18.67 0.74
CA ALA A 267 -13.44 -17.88 0.92
C ALA A 267 -13.14 -16.96 -0.28
N ALA A 268 -13.71 -17.23 -1.47
CA ALA A 268 -13.59 -16.39 -2.65
C ALA A 268 -14.22 -14.99 -2.48
N GLU A 269 -15.19 -14.78 -1.59
CA GLU A 269 -15.77 -13.46 -1.32
C GLU A 269 -14.96 -12.66 -0.28
N ILE A 270 -14.41 -13.34 0.74
CA ILE A 270 -13.63 -12.70 1.81
C ILE A 270 -12.23 -12.31 1.32
N MET A 271 -11.61 -13.15 0.49
CA MET A 271 -10.22 -12.96 0.04
C MET A 271 -9.96 -11.64 -0.69
N PRO A 272 -10.76 -11.21 -1.69
CA PRO A 272 -10.59 -9.91 -2.33
C PRO A 272 -10.66 -8.74 -1.34
N LEU A 273 -11.59 -8.80 -0.39
CA LEU A 273 -11.74 -7.75 0.62
C LEU A 273 -10.54 -7.68 1.58
N LEU A 274 -9.99 -8.82 2.01
CA LEU A 274 -8.76 -8.85 2.79
C LEU A 274 -7.57 -8.27 2.00
N ARG A 275 -7.47 -8.58 0.70
CA ARG A 275 -6.44 -7.99 -0.17
C ARG A 275 -6.59 -6.48 -0.25
N LEU A 276 -7.82 -5.99 -0.45
CA LEU A 276 -8.13 -4.56 -0.47
C LEU A 276 -7.76 -3.88 0.86
N LEU A 277 -8.19 -4.46 2.00
CA LEU A 277 -7.84 -3.95 3.32
C LEU A 277 -6.33 -3.85 3.52
N GLY A 278 -5.61 -4.90 3.13
CA GLY A 278 -4.16 -4.93 3.17
C GLY A 278 -3.52 -3.85 2.26
N ALA A 279 -4.04 -3.63 1.05
CA ALA A 279 -3.53 -2.61 0.14
C ALA A 279 -3.78 -1.19 0.67
N MET A 280 -4.95 -0.94 1.27
CA MET A 280 -5.28 0.36 1.87
C MET A 280 -4.45 0.68 3.12
N LEU A 281 -4.18 -0.32 3.97
CA LEU A 281 -3.24 -0.16 5.10
C LEU A 281 -1.83 0.13 4.61
N HIS A 282 -1.40 -0.51 3.53
CA HIS A 282 -0.10 -0.24 2.91
C HIS A 282 -0.04 1.19 2.36
N ALA A 283 -1.08 1.64 1.64
CA ALA A 283 -1.21 3.02 1.16
C ALA A 283 -1.11 4.05 2.30
N CYS A 284 -1.85 3.84 3.41
CA CYS A 284 -1.78 4.71 4.58
C CYS A 284 -0.37 4.74 5.19
N SER A 285 0.29 3.58 5.28
CA SER A 285 1.66 3.51 5.79
C SER A 285 2.64 4.31 4.94
N CYS A 286 2.56 4.21 3.59
CA CYS A 286 3.41 4.97 2.68
C CYS A 286 3.11 6.47 2.70
N LEU A 287 1.83 6.85 2.80
CA LEU A 287 1.43 8.26 2.90
C LEU A 287 1.93 8.93 4.18
N CYS A 288 1.95 8.20 5.29
CA CYS A 288 2.39 8.73 6.58
C CYS A 288 3.92 8.67 6.73
N ARG A 289 4.59 7.71 6.09
CA ARG A 289 6.03 7.43 6.28
C ARG A 289 6.91 8.64 6.01
N ASP A 290 7.66 9.05 7.03
CA ASP A 290 8.55 10.21 7.02
C ASP A 290 7.86 11.53 6.62
N CYS A 291 6.52 11.57 6.71
CA CYS A 291 5.67 12.72 6.40
C CYS A 291 4.83 13.09 7.63
N ALA A 292 5.40 13.96 8.47
CA ALA A 292 4.73 14.43 9.68
C ALA A 292 3.34 15.06 9.42
N PRO A 293 3.13 15.89 8.36
CA PRO A 293 1.82 16.45 8.08
C PRO A 293 0.75 15.38 7.81
N ASN A 294 1.05 14.36 7.01
CA ASN A 294 0.13 13.25 6.75
C ASN A 294 -0.13 12.40 8.00
N THR A 295 0.89 12.18 8.83
CA THR A 295 0.74 11.47 10.10
C THR A 295 -0.22 12.22 11.05
N ILE A 296 -0.11 13.55 11.14
CA ILE A 296 -1.01 14.40 11.94
C ILE A 296 -2.44 14.31 11.41
N VAL A 297 -2.63 14.48 10.09
CA VAL A 297 -3.95 14.42 9.45
C VAL A 297 -4.61 13.05 9.64
N PHE A 298 -3.83 11.97 9.52
CA PHE A 298 -4.31 10.60 9.79
C PHE A 298 -4.84 10.45 11.22
N ILE A 299 -4.10 10.94 12.23
CA ILE A 299 -4.52 10.87 13.63
C ILE A 299 -5.78 11.72 13.87
N GLN A 300 -5.79 12.96 13.37
CA GLN A 300 -6.92 13.88 13.52
C GLN A 300 -8.20 13.35 12.87
N SER A 301 -8.06 12.54 11.83
CA SER A 301 -9.17 11.93 11.09
C SER A 301 -9.55 10.54 11.63
N ASN A 302 -9.21 10.25 12.90
CA ASN A 302 -9.51 9.00 13.58
C ASN A 302 -8.88 7.75 12.92
N GLY A 303 -7.74 7.91 12.24
CA GLY A 303 -7.03 6.82 11.58
C GLY A 303 -6.57 5.73 12.55
N LEU A 304 -6.29 6.07 13.81
CA LEU A 304 -5.96 5.07 14.84
C LEU A 304 -7.10 4.09 15.11
N ALA A 305 -8.36 4.56 15.10
CA ALA A 305 -9.50 3.67 15.27
C ALA A 305 -9.60 2.67 14.11
N VAL A 306 -9.26 3.09 12.89
CA VAL A 306 -9.22 2.20 11.71
C VAL A 306 -8.19 1.08 11.88
N VAL A 307 -7.00 1.40 12.39
CA VAL A 307 -5.95 0.39 12.67
C VAL A 307 -6.41 -0.58 13.77
N VAL A 308 -7.01 -0.06 14.83
CA VAL A 308 -7.58 -0.86 15.92
C VAL A 308 -8.66 -1.83 15.40
N GLU A 309 -9.59 -1.35 14.57
CA GLU A 309 -10.64 -2.19 13.97
C GLU A 309 -10.07 -3.24 13.01
N ALA A 310 -9.06 -2.91 12.21
CA ALA A 310 -8.37 -3.89 11.36
C ALA A 310 -7.67 -4.98 12.19
N LEU A 311 -7.03 -4.61 13.31
CA LEU A 311 -6.42 -5.57 14.23
C LEU A 311 -7.47 -6.44 14.93
N ARG A 312 -8.59 -5.87 15.39
CA ARG A 312 -9.71 -6.65 15.96
C ARG A 312 -10.26 -7.64 14.94
N LEU A 313 -10.54 -7.18 13.72
CA LEU A 313 -11.06 -8.03 12.65
C LEU A 313 -10.13 -9.22 12.35
N THR A 314 -8.84 -8.94 12.16
CA THR A 314 -7.85 -10.00 11.83
C THR A 314 -7.60 -10.96 13.00
N GLN A 315 -7.92 -10.55 14.23
CA GLN A 315 -7.85 -11.41 15.42
C GLN A 315 -9.02 -12.40 15.46
N THR A 316 -10.25 -11.93 15.19
CA THR A 316 -11.47 -12.73 15.35
C THR A 316 -11.79 -13.59 14.13
N LEU A 317 -11.29 -13.21 12.95
CA LEU A 317 -11.56 -13.91 11.70
C LEU A 317 -11.09 -15.37 11.70
N PRO A 318 -9.85 -15.72 12.12
CA PRO A 318 -9.39 -17.11 12.16
C PRO A 318 -10.23 -18.01 13.07
N GLU A 319 -10.63 -17.51 14.23
CA GLU A 319 -11.44 -18.28 15.20
C GLU A 319 -12.82 -18.60 14.64
N SER A 320 -13.43 -17.63 13.96
CA SER A 320 -14.76 -17.78 13.35
C SER A 320 -14.76 -18.84 12.24
N LEU A 321 -13.66 -18.91 11.46
CA LEU A 321 -13.50 -19.90 10.40
C LEU A 321 -13.28 -21.31 10.95
N LEU A 322 -12.40 -21.45 11.95
CA LEU A 322 -12.13 -22.75 12.59
C LEU A 322 -13.36 -23.35 13.29
N MET A 323 -14.24 -22.51 13.85
CA MET A 323 -15.48 -22.98 14.49
C MET A 323 -16.49 -23.51 13.48
N SER A 324 -16.57 -22.91 12.28
CA SER A 324 -17.46 -23.38 11.21
C SER A 324 -17.07 -24.78 10.71
N GLU A 325 -15.78 -25.07 10.59
CA GLU A 325 -15.29 -26.38 10.14
C GLU A 325 -15.57 -27.51 11.14
N ALA A 326 -15.34 -27.26 12.44
CA ALA A 326 -15.54 -28.26 13.48
C ALA A 326 -17.00 -28.74 13.56
N MET A 327 -17.95 -27.85 13.21
CA MET A 327 -19.40 -28.13 13.23
C MET A 327 -19.89 -28.81 11.96
N ALA A 328 -19.25 -28.56 10.81
CA ALA A 328 -19.59 -29.18 9.53
C ALA A 328 -19.39 -30.72 9.47
N GLY A 329 -19.05 -31.37 10.59
CA GLY A 329 -18.99 -32.84 10.70
C GLY A 329 -17.88 -33.50 9.87
N ARG A 330 -17.07 -32.71 9.16
CA ARG A 330 -15.75 -33.16 8.67
C ARG A 330 -14.91 -33.36 9.92
N ALA A 331 -14.86 -34.62 10.37
CA ALA A 331 -13.91 -35.02 11.39
C ALA A 331 -12.56 -34.42 10.99
N PRO A 332 -11.92 -33.59 11.84
CA PRO A 332 -10.57 -33.13 11.56
C PRO A 332 -9.78 -34.41 11.38
N VAL A 333 -9.19 -34.60 10.20
CA VAL A 333 -8.30 -35.74 9.97
C VAL A 333 -7.19 -35.54 10.98
N ALA A 334 -7.31 -36.25 12.11
CA ALA A 334 -6.34 -36.25 13.16
C ALA A 334 -5.11 -36.93 12.56
N VAL A 335 -4.19 -36.12 12.03
CA VAL A 335 -2.85 -36.58 11.69
C VAL A 335 -2.13 -36.79 13.02
N THR A 336 -2.47 -37.89 13.70
CA THR A 336 -1.64 -38.45 14.75
C THR A 336 -0.50 -39.20 14.10
N ASN A 337 0.64 -38.51 13.97
CA ASN A 337 2.02 -39.00 13.97
C ASN A 337 2.41 -40.31 13.25
N ILE A 338 3.36 -40.13 12.32
CA ILE A 338 4.58 -40.94 12.08
C ILE A 338 4.37 -42.41 11.67
N ALA A 339 4.39 -42.64 10.36
CA ALA A 339 5.02 -43.83 9.79
C ALA A 339 6.01 -43.38 8.70
N LEU A 340 7.26 -43.79 8.90
CA LEU A 340 8.38 -43.59 7.99
C LEU A 340 8.08 -44.31 6.67
N GLY A 341 7.97 -43.58 5.56
CA GLY A 341 8.11 -44.16 4.22
C GLY A 341 6.95 -43.90 3.26
N ALA A 342 7.33 -43.30 2.13
CA ALA A 342 6.63 -43.20 0.85
C ALA A 342 5.46 -42.21 0.75
N ALA A 343 5.74 -41.15 -0.03
CA ALA A 343 4.84 -40.30 -0.82
C ALA A 343 3.34 -40.49 -0.54
N SER A 344 2.74 -39.53 0.17
CA SER A 344 1.29 -39.42 0.33
C SER A 344 0.86 -38.00 0.01
N GLU A 345 -0.24 -37.94 -0.72
CA GLU A 345 -0.80 -36.83 -1.49
C GLU A 345 -1.01 -35.55 -0.68
N GLU A 346 -0.72 -34.42 -1.34
CA GLU A 346 -1.12 -33.08 -0.92
C GLU A 346 -2.65 -33.00 -0.81
N VAL A 347 -3.18 -33.24 0.38
CA VAL A 347 -4.52 -32.75 0.75
C VAL A 347 -4.41 -31.24 0.80
N ALA A 348 -4.87 -30.58 -0.27
CA ALA A 348 -4.91 -29.14 -0.37
C ALA A 348 -5.71 -28.57 0.80
N ASP A 349 -4.99 -27.96 1.74
CA ASP A 349 -5.51 -27.18 2.85
C ASP A 349 -6.22 -25.94 2.28
N THR A 350 -7.52 -26.08 2.00
CA THR A 350 -8.35 -25.05 1.32
C THR A 350 -8.44 -23.74 2.10
N ASP A 351 -8.12 -23.77 3.39
CA ASP A 351 -8.31 -22.65 4.34
C ASP A 351 -6.99 -21.98 4.72
N ALA A 352 -5.86 -22.63 4.43
CA ALA A 352 -4.52 -22.01 4.47
C ALA A 352 -4.42 -20.67 3.71
N PRO A 353 -5.06 -20.46 2.54
CA PRO A 353 -5.01 -19.18 1.84
C PRO A 353 -5.66 -18.03 2.61
N LEU A 354 -6.80 -18.29 3.28
CA LEU A 354 -7.56 -17.27 3.99
C LEU A 354 -6.89 -16.87 5.30
N LEU A 355 -6.41 -17.85 6.06
CA LEU A 355 -5.60 -17.60 7.25
C LEU A 355 -4.33 -16.81 6.90
N ARG A 356 -3.63 -17.21 5.82
CA ARG A 356 -2.43 -16.51 5.33
C ARG A 356 -2.75 -15.07 4.90
N ALA A 357 -3.87 -14.83 4.23
CA ALA A 357 -4.28 -13.47 3.87
C ALA A 357 -4.56 -12.62 5.12
N THR A 358 -5.24 -13.19 6.11
CA THR A 358 -5.51 -12.53 7.39
C THR A 358 -4.22 -12.15 8.12
N HIS A 359 -3.25 -13.08 8.20
CA HIS A 359 -1.93 -12.81 8.77
C HIS A 359 -1.18 -11.72 8.00
N LYS A 360 -1.27 -11.69 6.66
CA LYS A 360 -0.65 -10.61 5.86
C LYS A 360 -1.24 -9.24 6.19
N VAL A 361 -2.56 -9.15 6.39
CA VAL A 361 -3.22 -7.90 6.80
C VAL A 361 -2.75 -7.49 8.19
N ALA A 362 -2.72 -8.41 9.15
CA ALA A 362 -2.25 -8.13 10.52
C ALA A 362 -0.76 -7.70 10.53
N ALA A 363 0.10 -8.38 9.77
CA ALA A 363 1.51 -8.01 9.65
C ALA A 363 1.71 -6.60 9.05
N ARG A 364 0.88 -6.21 8.06
CA ARG A 364 0.87 -4.84 7.52
C ARG A 364 0.40 -3.82 8.54
N ALA A 365 -0.63 -4.15 9.34
CA ALA A 365 -1.08 -3.32 10.44
C ALA A 365 0.03 -3.13 11.48
N PHE A 366 0.76 -4.19 11.87
CA PHE A 366 1.89 -4.09 12.79
C PHE A 366 3.06 -3.27 12.25
N PHE A 367 3.37 -3.41 10.96
CA PHE A 367 4.36 -2.55 10.32
C PHE A 367 3.96 -1.07 10.44
N PHE A 368 2.70 -0.76 10.17
CA PHE A 368 2.20 0.61 10.30
C PHE A 368 2.18 1.09 11.75
N VAL A 369 1.80 0.24 12.71
CA VAL A 369 1.87 0.53 14.15
C VAL A 369 3.30 0.84 14.59
N ALA A 370 4.28 0.04 14.16
CA ALA A 370 5.69 0.27 14.50
C ALA A 370 6.17 1.64 13.99
N TYR A 371 5.74 2.02 12.79
CA TYR A 371 6.00 3.35 12.24
C TYR A 371 5.31 4.46 13.06
N LEU A 372 4.02 4.34 13.34
CA LEU A 372 3.31 5.34 14.14
C LEU A 372 3.96 5.50 15.53
N ALA A 373 4.37 4.40 16.14
CA ALA A 373 5.11 4.40 17.40
C ALA A 373 6.44 5.15 17.31
N SER A 374 7.21 4.99 16.22
CA SER A 374 8.46 5.75 16.05
C SER A 374 8.23 7.26 15.95
N THR A 375 7.08 7.68 15.43
CA THR A 375 6.66 9.11 15.40
C THR A 375 6.09 9.63 16.73
N GLY A 376 6.03 8.79 17.77
CA GLY A 376 5.54 9.17 19.11
C GLY A 376 4.08 8.81 19.39
N VAL A 377 3.42 8.07 18.49
CA VAL A 377 2.01 7.70 18.64
C VAL A 377 1.89 6.36 19.36
N SER A 378 1.14 6.32 20.46
CA SER A 378 0.85 5.09 21.22
C SER A 378 -0.60 5.05 21.65
N SER A 379 -1.16 3.84 21.79
CA SER A 379 -2.54 3.61 22.24
C SER A 379 -2.61 2.30 23.00
N GLU A 380 -3.26 2.30 24.17
CA GLU A 380 -3.46 1.08 24.98
C GLU A 380 -4.21 -0.01 24.21
N ASP A 381 -5.20 0.36 23.38
CA ASP A 381 -5.94 -0.59 22.54
C ASP A 381 -5.02 -1.28 21.53
N ILE A 382 -4.09 -0.53 20.93
CA ILE A 382 -3.12 -1.09 19.97
C ILE A 382 -2.13 -2.01 20.69
N ILE A 383 -1.64 -1.60 21.87
CA ILE A 383 -0.73 -2.43 22.68
C ILE A 383 -1.42 -3.75 23.03
N ARG A 384 -2.63 -3.68 23.59
CA ARG A 384 -3.44 -4.84 23.98
C ARG A 384 -3.67 -5.78 22.80
N LEU A 385 -4.11 -5.26 21.66
CA LEU A 385 -4.38 -6.09 20.46
C LEU A 385 -3.11 -6.70 19.89
N THR A 386 -1.99 -5.99 19.91
CA THR A 386 -0.69 -6.51 19.46
C THR A 386 -0.23 -7.67 20.36
N CYS A 387 -0.36 -7.55 21.68
CA CYS A 387 -0.08 -8.65 22.61
C CYS A 387 -0.99 -9.86 22.36
N LEU A 388 -2.29 -9.64 22.14
CA LEU A 388 -3.24 -10.73 21.87
C LEU A 388 -2.94 -11.46 20.55
N HIS A 389 -2.56 -10.73 19.51
CA HIS A 389 -2.11 -11.33 18.25
C HIS A 389 -0.81 -12.12 18.40
N ALA A 390 0.15 -11.61 19.18
CA ALA A 390 1.38 -12.36 19.48
C ALA A 390 1.06 -13.66 20.24
N GLU A 391 0.15 -13.61 21.21
CA GLU A 391 -0.29 -14.79 21.98
C GLU A 391 -1.09 -15.80 21.14
N SER A 392 -1.76 -15.36 20.06
CA SER A 392 -2.53 -16.25 19.17
C SER A 392 -1.71 -17.46 18.76
N ARG A 393 -2.33 -18.64 18.60
CA ARG A 393 -1.62 -19.91 18.31
C ARG A 393 -0.95 -19.98 16.93
N SER A 394 -0.87 -18.86 16.22
CA SER A 394 -0.19 -18.77 14.93
C SER A 394 1.27 -19.21 15.04
N SER A 395 1.69 -20.06 14.11
CA SER A 395 3.10 -20.41 13.87
C SER A 395 3.72 -19.58 12.74
N ASP A 396 3.04 -18.52 12.29
CA ASP A 396 3.51 -17.66 11.22
C ASP A 396 4.65 -16.76 11.72
N GLU A 397 5.88 -17.12 11.35
CA GLU A 397 7.09 -16.41 11.76
C GLU A 397 7.08 -14.93 11.32
N THR A 398 6.52 -14.62 10.15
CA THR A 398 6.45 -13.24 9.64
C THR A 398 5.52 -12.41 10.51
N LEU A 399 4.35 -12.94 10.87
CA LEU A 399 3.42 -12.27 11.76
C LEU A 399 4.03 -12.05 13.16
N GLN A 400 4.68 -13.08 13.71
CA GLN A 400 5.28 -13.02 15.04
C GLN A 400 6.43 -11.99 15.12
N LYS A 401 7.29 -11.93 14.09
CA LYS A 401 8.34 -10.90 14.00
C LYS A 401 7.76 -9.50 13.82
N ALA A 402 6.72 -9.35 13.00
CA ALA A 402 6.04 -8.07 12.82
C ALA A 402 5.41 -7.58 14.14
N ALA A 403 4.74 -8.47 14.88
CA ALA A 403 4.18 -8.15 16.19
C ALA A 403 5.27 -7.76 17.21
N ALA A 404 6.38 -8.52 17.27
CA ALA A 404 7.51 -8.19 18.15
C ALA A 404 8.13 -6.83 17.82
N ARG A 405 8.30 -6.51 16.53
CA ARG A 405 8.79 -5.20 16.08
C ARG A 405 7.85 -4.07 16.49
N ALA A 406 6.54 -4.25 16.35
CA ALA A 406 5.55 -3.28 16.78
C ALA A 406 5.59 -3.07 18.31
N LEU A 407 5.66 -4.15 19.08
CA LEU A 407 5.78 -4.07 20.55
C LEU A 407 7.06 -3.38 20.99
N LEU A 408 8.19 -3.65 20.33
CA LEU A 408 9.47 -2.99 20.60
C LEU A 408 9.38 -1.48 20.35
N ALA A 409 8.80 -1.05 19.24
CA ALA A 409 8.60 0.37 18.95
C ALA A 409 7.64 1.04 19.95
N LEU A 410 6.59 0.35 20.36
CA LEU A 410 5.64 0.84 21.38
C LEU A 410 6.28 0.89 22.78
N LEU A 411 7.22 -0.01 23.09
CA LEU A 411 7.91 -0.07 24.37
C LEU A 411 8.66 1.24 24.67
N GLU A 412 9.27 1.85 23.65
CA GLU A 412 9.95 3.14 23.79
C GLU A 412 9.01 4.27 24.24
N LYS A 413 7.71 4.16 23.93
CA LYS A 413 6.71 5.21 24.20
C LYS A 413 5.87 4.93 25.44
N SER A 414 5.59 3.66 25.72
CA SER A 414 4.70 3.24 26.80
C SER A 414 5.26 2.03 27.56
N PRO A 415 6.44 2.16 28.21
CA PRO A 415 7.15 1.03 28.79
C PRO A 415 6.35 0.31 29.87
N GLN A 416 5.72 1.03 30.80
CA GLN A 416 4.94 0.38 31.87
C GLN A 416 3.74 -0.41 31.32
N SER A 417 2.96 0.18 30.41
CA SER A 417 1.79 -0.47 29.82
C SER A 417 2.19 -1.71 29.03
N ILE A 418 3.26 -1.63 28.22
CA ILE A 418 3.77 -2.79 27.48
C ILE A 418 4.23 -3.89 28.43
N LYS A 419 4.97 -3.57 29.49
CA LYS A 419 5.40 -4.56 30.49
C LYS A 419 4.20 -5.27 31.11
N GLU A 420 3.20 -4.51 31.55
CA GLU A 420 1.98 -5.06 32.14
C GLU A 420 1.22 -5.95 31.15
N PHE A 421 0.96 -5.48 29.94
CA PHE A 421 0.23 -6.25 28.92
C PHE A 421 1.02 -7.46 28.43
N ALA A 422 2.35 -7.38 28.30
CA ALA A 422 3.16 -8.52 27.89
C ALA A 422 3.10 -9.65 28.93
N HIS A 423 3.16 -9.32 30.22
CA HIS A 423 3.05 -10.31 31.30
C HIS A 423 1.66 -10.89 31.46
N THR A 424 0.61 -10.08 31.24
CA THR A 424 -0.78 -10.50 31.47
C THR A 424 -1.41 -11.18 30.26
N LEU A 425 -1.14 -10.70 29.05
CA LEU A 425 -1.85 -11.12 27.83
C LEU A 425 -1.06 -12.07 26.93
N MET A 426 0.27 -12.12 27.03
CA MET A 426 1.10 -13.02 26.21
C MET A 426 2.15 -13.85 26.98
N PRO A 427 1.83 -14.38 28.19
CA PRO A 427 2.82 -15.08 29.01
C PRO A 427 3.35 -16.37 28.34
N ARG A 428 2.49 -17.08 27.59
CA ARG A 428 2.90 -18.30 26.89
C ARG A 428 3.84 -17.95 25.75
N ARG A 429 3.49 -16.95 24.95
CA ARG A 429 4.32 -16.56 23.80
C ARG A 429 5.69 -16.05 24.25
N MET A 430 5.76 -15.27 25.33
CA MET A 430 7.03 -14.84 25.91
C MET A 430 7.93 -16.03 26.32
N LYS A 431 7.34 -17.10 26.87
CA LYS A 431 8.09 -18.33 27.20
C LYS A 431 8.55 -19.07 25.94
N GLU A 432 7.69 -19.17 24.93
CA GLU A 432 8.00 -19.81 23.66
C GLU A 432 9.12 -19.07 22.91
N TRP A 433 9.06 -17.74 22.81
CA TRP A 433 10.11 -16.92 22.21
C TRP A 433 11.44 -17.10 22.93
N ARG A 434 11.48 -17.02 24.28
CA ARG A 434 12.72 -17.30 25.04
C ARG A 434 13.29 -18.69 24.73
N THR A 435 12.44 -19.71 24.72
CA THR A 435 12.87 -21.11 24.47
C THR A 435 13.35 -21.29 23.03
N HIS A 436 12.69 -20.65 22.05
CA HIS A 436 13.09 -20.69 20.65
C HIS A 436 14.44 -20.01 20.45
N LEU A 437 14.60 -18.80 21.01
CA LEU A 437 15.83 -18.01 20.90
C LEU A 437 17.04 -18.73 21.51
N GLN A 438 16.88 -19.41 22.66
CA GLN A 438 17.94 -20.22 23.26
C GLN A 438 18.41 -21.37 22.36
N ARG A 439 17.54 -21.91 21.50
CA ARG A 439 17.92 -23.00 20.57
C ARG A 439 18.66 -22.51 19.32
N VAL A 440 18.52 -21.23 18.97
CA VAL A 440 18.97 -20.66 17.69
C VAL A 440 20.32 -19.92 17.82
N GLU A 441 21.00 -20.00 18.97
CA GLU A 441 22.26 -19.28 19.28
C GLU A 441 23.51 -19.71 18.46
N GLY A 442 23.34 -20.37 17.31
CA GLY A 442 24.41 -21.05 16.58
C GLY A 442 25.05 -20.35 15.37
N ASP A 443 24.35 -19.51 14.60
CA ASP A 443 24.94 -18.89 13.40
C ASP A 443 24.01 -17.77 12.86
N GLY A 444 24.48 -16.51 12.82
CA GLY A 444 23.81 -15.41 12.09
C GLY A 444 22.65 -14.65 12.78
N ALA A 445 22.40 -14.84 14.07
CA ALA A 445 21.21 -14.35 14.78
C ALA A 445 21.16 -12.84 15.16
N MET A 446 21.83 -11.93 14.42
CA MET A 446 21.96 -10.54 14.86
C MET A 446 20.68 -9.67 14.78
N GLU A 447 19.62 -10.11 14.10
CA GLU A 447 18.43 -9.28 13.87
C GLU A 447 17.11 -10.04 14.02
N ASP A 448 16.90 -10.74 15.14
CA ASP A 448 15.55 -11.23 15.50
C ASP A 448 14.85 -10.22 16.42
N GLU A 449 13.78 -9.60 15.92
CA GLU A 449 13.00 -8.59 16.65
C GLU A 449 12.39 -9.15 17.94
N ARG A 450 12.11 -10.46 17.99
CA ARG A 450 11.62 -11.12 19.20
C ARG A 450 12.69 -11.13 20.28
N ARG A 451 13.96 -11.31 19.92
CA ARG A 451 15.09 -11.26 20.88
C ARG A 451 15.21 -9.86 21.45
N GLN A 452 15.23 -8.85 20.60
CA GLN A 452 15.32 -7.45 21.02
C GLN A 452 14.18 -7.08 21.97
N PHE A 453 12.94 -7.47 21.66
CA PHE A 453 11.79 -7.22 22.53
C PHE A 453 11.89 -7.96 23.88
N VAL A 454 12.21 -9.25 23.87
CA VAL A 454 12.34 -10.06 25.10
C VAL A 454 13.44 -9.49 25.99
N ASP A 455 14.62 -9.19 25.43
CA ASP A 455 15.74 -8.63 26.18
C ASP A 455 15.37 -7.27 26.80
N ALA A 456 14.64 -6.43 26.07
CA ALA A 456 14.18 -5.14 26.56
C ALA A 456 13.18 -5.27 27.73
N ILE A 457 12.25 -6.23 27.67
CA ILE A 457 11.32 -6.51 28.79
C ILE A 457 12.07 -7.06 30.01
N ASP A 458 13.02 -7.96 29.79
CA ASP A 458 13.78 -8.59 30.88
C ASP A 458 14.70 -7.57 31.57
N GLN A 459 15.22 -6.56 30.85
CA GLN A 459 15.98 -5.44 31.43
C GLN A 459 15.14 -4.48 32.29
N MET A 460 13.82 -4.47 32.13
CA MET A 460 12.91 -3.63 32.93
C MET A 460 12.43 -4.31 34.22
N SER A 461 12.80 -5.56 34.45
CA SER A 461 12.41 -6.37 35.61
C SER A 461 13.49 -6.30 36.69
#